data_AF-A0A1L7T3H7-F1
#
_entry.id   AF-A0A1L7T3H7-F1
#
_cell.length_a   1.000
_cell.length_b   1.000
_cell.length_c   1.000
_cell.angle_alpha   90.00
_cell.angle_beta   90.00
_cell.angle_gamma   90.00
#
_symmetry.space_group_name_H-M   'P 1'
#
loop_
_entity.id
_entity.type
_entity.pdbx_description
1 polymer ?
#
loop_
_entity_poly.entity_id
_entity_poly.type
_entity_poly.pdbx_seq_one_letter_code
_entity_poly.pdbx_strand_id
1 'polypeptide(L)'
;MDDPAYAWPAWKFGLKKEVLSNKLHDQYNTYVAPIQSPEAFYHDISEIAHTAHSAAEFHRLALGRRQQRLNELNEALDGSMPFNSFVPTPSTRSFNTLHHTSPENTAGTRCV
;
A
#
# COMPACT_ATOMS: atom_id res chain seq x y z
N MET A 1 -6.92 15.74 -8.70
CA MET A 1 -6.70 14.47 -9.41
C MET A 1 -7.86 13.55 -9.05
N ASP A 2 -8.96 13.60 -9.82
CA ASP A 2 -10.11 12.69 -9.68
C ASP A 2 -10.11 11.78 -10.91
N ASP A 3 -9.22 10.79 -10.91
CA ASP A 3 -9.27 9.73 -11.92
C ASP A 3 -10.43 8.79 -11.57
N PRO A 4 -11.46 8.64 -12.44
CA PRO A 4 -12.58 7.74 -12.22
C PRO A 4 -12.17 6.30 -11.94
N ALA A 5 -10.96 5.88 -12.36
CA ALA A 5 -10.42 4.54 -12.11
C ALA A 5 -10.14 4.27 -10.60
N TYR A 6 -9.92 5.32 -9.79
CA TYR A 6 -9.66 5.22 -8.35
C TYR A 6 -10.87 5.59 -7.47
N ALA A 7 -12.03 5.83 -8.09
CA ALA A 7 -13.26 6.15 -7.37
C ALA A 7 -13.84 4.88 -6.70
N TRP A 8 -13.42 4.60 -5.46
CA TRP A 8 -14.03 3.50 -4.69
C TRP A 8 -15.47 3.83 -4.29
N PRO A 9 -16.40 2.85 -4.31
CA PRO A 9 -17.83 3.08 -4.12
C PRO A 9 -18.21 3.24 -2.64
N ALA A 10 -17.67 4.25 -1.95
CA ALA A 10 -17.90 4.53 -0.52
C ALA A 10 -19.39 4.66 -0.16
N TRP A 11 -20.15 5.29 -1.06
CA TRP A 11 -21.59 5.54 -0.93
C TRP A 11 -22.41 4.25 -0.79
N LYS A 12 -21.97 3.14 -1.37
CA LYS A 12 -22.66 1.84 -1.27
C LYS A 12 -22.68 1.30 0.16
N PHE A 13 -21.69 1.69 0.96
CA PHE A 13 -21.51 1.21 2.33
C PHE A 13 -21.82 2.29 3.37
N GLY A 14 -22.37 3.44 2.94
CA GLY A 14 -22.61 4.58 3.82
C GLY A 14 -21.33 5.21 4.38
N LEU A 15 -20.18 5.00 3.72
CA LEU A 15 -18.88 5.49 4.15
C LEU A 15 -18.52 6.77 3.40
N LYS A 16 -17.73 7.63 4.06
CA LYS A 16 -17.11 8.78 3.40
C LYS A 16 -15.88 8.35 2.63
N LYS A 17 -15.55 9.07 1.55
CA LYS A 17 -14.36 8.76 0.74
C LYS A 17 -13.07 8.77 1.57
N GLU A 18 -12.98 9.67 2.55
CA GLU A 18 -11.81 9.80 3.45
C GLU A 18 -11.57 8.58 4.36
N VAL A 19 -12.55 7.68 4.49
CA VAL A 19 -12.43 6.48 5.34
C VAL A 19 -11.47 5.47 4.71
N LEU A 20 -11.33 5.47 3.38
CA LEU A 20 -10.44 4.55 2.68
C LEU A 20 -8.97 4.80 3.04
N SER A 21 -8.51 6.04 2.95
CA SER A 21 -7.10 6.41 3.17
C SER A 21 -6.67 6.37 4.63
N ASN A 22 -7.63 6.39 5.57
CA ASN A 22 -7.36 6.34 7.01
C ASN A 22 -7.75 4.95 7.54
N LYS A 23 -8.99 4.80 8.00
CA LYS A 23 -9.44 3.61 8.76
C LYS A 23 -9.29 2.29 7.99
N LEU A 24 -9.66 2.25 6.72
CA LEU A 24 -9.54 1.00 5.96
C LEU A 24 -8.08 0.68 5.64
N HIS A 25 -7.26 1.70 5.38
CA HIS A 25 -5.83 1.53 5.19
C HIS A 25 -5.15 1.01 6.46
N ASP A 26 -5.44 1.61 7.61
CA ASP A 26 -4.90 1.17 8.91
C ASP A 26 -5.37 -0.25 9.27
N GLN A 27 -6.63 -0.58 8.98
CA GLN A 27 -7.21 -1.86 9.40
C GLN A 27 -6.88 -3.03 8.48
N TYR A 28 -6.85 -2.78 7.16
CA TYR A 28 -6.74 -3.84 6.15
C TYR A 28 -5.47 -3.76 5.31
N ASN A 29 -4.74 -2.65 5.36
CA ASN A 29 -3.53 -2.44 4.57
C ASN A 29 -2.28 -2.16 5.43
N THR A 30 -2.39 -2.18 6.76
CA THR A 30 -1.27 -1.92 7.68
C THR A 30 -0.99 -3.16 8.52
N TYR A 31 0.25 -3.63 8.46
CA TYR A 31 0.76 -4.71 9.30
C TYR A 31 1.78 -4.16 10.28
N VAL A 32 1.62 -4.49 11.57
CA VAL A 32 2.59 -4.11 12.61
C VAL A 32 3.67 -5.18 12.68
N ALA A 33 4.90 -4.81 12.28
CA ALA A 33 6.07 -5.67 12.38
C ALA A 33 7.04 -5.13 13.44
N PRO A 34 7.73 -6.02 14.19
CA PRO A 34 8.91 -5.64 14.95
C PRO A 34 9.97 -5.01 14.03
N ILE A 35 10.67 -3.98 14.51
CA ILE A 35 11.72 -3.28 13.74
C ILE A 35 12.90 -4.23 13.43
N GLN A 36 13.11 -5.25 14.28
CA GLN A 36 14.21 -6.20 14.18
C GLN A 36 13.77 -7.61 14.51
N SER A 37 14.64 -8.58 14.17
CA SER A 37 14.56 -9.93 14.73
C SER A 37 14.82 -9.92 16.24
N PRO A 38 14.29 -10.91 16.99
CA PRO A 38 14.52 -11.01 18.43
C PRO A 38 16.00 -11.03 18.83
N GLU A 39 16.85 -11.69 18.04
CA GLU A 39 18.29 -11.81 18.30
C GLU A 39 19.00 -10.45 18.19
N ALA A 40 18.72 -9.71 17.12
CA ALA A 40 19.29 -8.37 16.93
C ALA A 40 18.86 -7.41 18.05
N PHE A 41 17.60 -7.51 18.47
CA PHE A 41 17.10 -6.73 19.60
C PHE A 41 17.82 -7.07 20.90
N TYR A 42 18.06 -8.36 21.16
CA TYR A 42 18.80 -8.80 22.34
C TYR A 42 20.23 -8.24 22.35
N HIS A 43 20.93 -8.27 21.21
CA HIS A 43 22.26 -7.69 21.09
C HIS A 43 22.26 -6.17 21.32
N ASP A 44 21.34 -5.44 20.69
CA ASP A 44 21.21 -3.98 20.87
C ASP A 44 20.98 -3.64 22.37
N ILE A 45 20.10 -4.37 23.06
CA ILE A 45 19.82 -4.16 24.49
C ILE A 45 21.01 -4.56 25.37
N SER A 46 21.70 -5.66 25.06
CA SER A 46 22.88 -6.10 25.80
C SER A 46 24.01 -5.06 25.71
N GLU A 47 24.29 -4.54 24.51
CA GLU A 47 25.29 -3.47 24.32
C GLU A 47 24.93 -2.20 25.08
N ILE A 48 23.65 -1.80 25.04
CA ILE A 48 23.16 -0.63 25.78
C ILE A 48 23.27 -0.86 27.29
N ALA A 49 22.95 -2.05 27.79
CA ALA A 49 23.04 -2.39 29.20
C ALA A 49 24.48 -2.33 29.73
N HIS A 50 25.47 -2.73 28.92
CA HIS A 50 26.89 -2.59 29.28
C HIS A 50 27.37 -1.12 29.26
N THR A 51 26.75 -0.28 28.44
CA THR A 51 27.14 1.14 28.30
C THR A 51 26.45 2.05 29.31
N ALA A 52 25.22 1.73 29.70
CA ALA A 52 24.42 2.55 30.60
C ALA A 52 24.82 2.35 32.06
N HIS A 53 24.96 3.46 32.79
CA HIS A 53 25.30 3.44 34.22
C HIS A 53 24.08 3.65 35.10
N SER A 54 22.92 3.94 34.51
CA SER A 54 21.64 4.13 35.19
C SER A 54 20.45 3.72 34.32
N ALA A 55 19.30 3.43 34.94
CA ALA A 55 18.07 3.11 34.22
C ALA A 55 17.60 4.26 33.30
N ALA A 56 17.76 5.52 33.75
CA ALA A 56 17.41 6.68 32.93
C ALA A 56 18.29 6.78 31.68
N GLU A 57 19.60 6.53 31.83
CA GLU A 57 20.53 6.50 30.71
C GLU A 57 20.25 5.32 29.77
N PHE A 58 19.95 4.14 30.31
CA PHE A 58 19.55 2.96 29.54
C PHE A 58 18.36 3.27 28.63
N HIS A 59 17.29 3.86 29.18
CA HIS A 59 16.11 4.23 28.39
C HIS A 59 16.42 5.26 27.31
N ARG A 60 17.28 6.25 27.62
CA ARG A 60 17.71 7.26 26.65
C ARG A 60 18.48 6.63 25.49
N LEU A 61 19.43 5.74 25.79
CA LEU A 61 20.24 5.04 24.79
C LEU A 61 19.39 4.05 23.96
N ALA A 62 18.49 3.32 24.59
CA ALA A 62 17.56 2.41 23.91
C ALA A 62 16.62 3.16 22.95
N LEU A 63 16.11 4.32 23.35
CA LEU A 63 15.31 5.16 22.46
C LEU A 63 16.13 5.66 21.27
N GLY A 64 17.38 6.06 21.50
CA GLY A 64 18.31 6.46 20.44
C GLY A 64 18.56 5.34 19.43
N ARG A 65 18.85 4.12 19.89
CA ARG A 65 19.05 2.95 19.04
C ARG A 65 17.76 2.60 18.27
N ARG A 66 16.58 2.66 18.90
CA ARG A 66 15.31 2.50 18.19
C ARG A 66 15.16 3.49 17.03
N GLN A 67 15.48 4.77 17.25
CA GLN A 67 15.37 5.78 16.20
C GLN A 67 16.36 5.51 15.06
N GLN A 68 17.60 5.12 15.38
CA GLN A 68 18.59 4.73 14.38
C GLN A 68 18.06 3.61 13.48
N ARG A 69 17.48 2.57 14.07
CA ARG A 69 16.99 1.39 13.33
C ARG A 69 15.76 1.69 12.47
N LEU A 70 14.90 2.61 12.93
CA LEU A 70 13.82 3.14 12.10
C LEU A 70 14.36 3.91 10.90
N ASN A 71 15.41 4.71 11.08
CA ASN A 71 16.03 5.43 9.97
C ASN A 71 16.66 4.46 8.97
N GLU A 72 17.40 3.45 9.42
CA GLU A 72 17.97 2.40 8.56
C GLU A 72 16.88 1.65 7.77
N LEU A 73 15.75 1.33 8.41
CA LEU A 73 14.63 0.67 7.75
C LEU A 73 13.97 1.57 6.70
N ASN A 74 13.77 2.84 7.01
CA ASN A 74 13.22 3.82 6.08
C ASN A 74 14.17 4.04 4.89
N GLU A 75 15.48 4.15 5.13
CA GLU A 75 16.49 4.27 4.07
C GLU A 75 16.51 3.03 3.18
N ALA A 76 16.36 1.82 3.73
CA ALA A 76 16.29 0.59 2.95
C ALA A 76 15.01 0.53 2.10
N LEU A 77 13.89 1.07 2.60
CA LEU A 77 12.62 1.13 1.89
C LEU A 77 12.63 2.22 0.80
N ASP A 78 13.14 3.40 1.11
CA ASP A 78 13.25 4.54 0.19
C ASP A 78 14.33 4.29 -0.89
N GLY A 79 15.37 3.51 -0.58
CA GLY A 79 16.44 3.10 -1.49
C GLY A 79 16.02 2.01 -2.50
N SER A 80 14.90 1.33 -2.28
CA SER A 80 14.31 0.40 -3.22
C SER A 80 13.38 1.15 -4.17
N MET A 81 13.94 1.61 -5.30
CA MET A 81 13.31 2.07 -6.56
C MET A 81 11.83 2.55 -6.53
N PRO A 82 11.52 3.71 -7.15
CA PRO A 82 10.18 4.27 -7.18
C PRO A 82 9.17 3.28 -7.76
N PHE A 83 8.02 3.16 -7.10
CA PHE A 83 6.83 2.41 -7.48
C PHE A 83 6.31 2.68 -8.91
N ASN A 84 6.91 3.64 -9.64
CA ASN A 84 6.58 4.03 -11.00
C ASN A 84 7.27 3.21 -12.11
N SER A 85 8.04 2.16 -11.82
CA SER A 85 8.65 1.31 -12.86
C SER A 85 7.77 0.14 -13.34
N PHE A 86 6.57 -0.05 -12.78
CA PHE A 86 5.59 -0.99 -13.34
C PHE A 86 4.96 -0.38 -14.60
N VAL A 87 5.63 -0.51 -15.74
CA VAL A 87 5.01 -0.31 -17.05
C VAL A 87 4.06 -1.49 -17.26
N PRO A 88 2.73 -1.31 -17.30
CA PRO A 88 1.84 -2.41 -17.63
C PRO A 88 2.02 -2.69 -19.13
N THR A 89 2.54 -3.86 -19.45
CA THR A 89 2.51 -4.38 -20.82
C THR A 89 1.05 -4.52 -21.26
N PRO A 90 0.65 -3.99 -22.43
CA PRO A 90 -0.69 -4.21 -22.93
C PRO A 90 -0.74 -5.62 -23.52
N SER A 91 -1.02 -6.62 -22.68
CA SER A 91 -1.42 -7.93 -23.18
C SER A 91 -2.89 -7.83 -23.57
N THR A 92 -3.09 -7.72 -24.88
CA THR A 92 -4.37 -7.78 -25.60
C THR A 92 -5.24 -8.92 -25.07
N ARG A 93 -6.20 -8.60 -24.20
CA ARG A 93 -7.31 -9.50 -23.89
C ARG A 93 -8.47 -9.13 -24.82
N SER A 94 -8.41 -9.66 -26.04
CA SER A 94 -9.62 -9.85 -26.84
C SER A 94 -10.54 -10.78 -26.07
N PHE A 95 -11.61 -10.26 -25.49
CA PHE A 95 -12.73 -11.07 -25.05
C PHE A 95 -13.94 -10.73 -25.92
N ASN A 96 -14.27 -11.71 -26.76
CA ASN A 96 -15.53 -11.81 -27.48
C ASN A 96 -16.72 -11.45 -26.60
N THR A 97 -17.66 -10.72 -27.17
CA THR A 97 -19.08 -10.88 -26.81
C THR A 97 -19.87 -10.99 -28.11
N LEU A 98 -20.13 -12.23 -28.49
CA LEU A 98 -21.06 -12.59 -29.55
C LEU A 98 -22.36 -13.10 -28.89
N HIS A 99 -23.48 -12.61 -29.44
CA HIS A 99 -24.85 -13.15 -29.43
C HIS A 99 -25.87 -12.76 -28.33
N HIS A 100 -26.81 -11.90 -28.77
CA HIS A 100 -28.27 -12.09 -28.70
C HIS A 100 -28.91 -11.32 -29.89
N THR A 101 -29.17 -11.93 -31.06
CA THR A 101 -30.49 -12.45 -31.57
C THR A 101 -31.66 -11.45 -31.42
N SER A 102 -31.99 -10.65 -32.44
CA SER A 102 -32.95 -10.88 -33.59
C SER A 102 -34.30 -10.13 -33.36
N PRO A 103 -35.22 -9.90 -34.33
CA PRO A 103 -35.14 -9.54 -35.75
C PRO A 103 -36.01 -8.28 -36.12
N GLU A 104 -35.96 -7.89 -37.42
CA GLU A 104 -36.96 -7.11 -38.19
C GLU A 104 -37.43 -5.71 -37.72
N ASN A 105 -37.09 -4.67 -38.50
CA ASN A 105 -38.15 -3.82 -39.07
C ASN A 105 -37.74 -3.14 -40.38
N THR A 106 -38.66 -3.19 -41.33
CA THR A 106 -38.61 -2.73 -42.71
C THR A 106 -38.84 -1.21 -42.81
N ALA A 107 -37.90 -0.47 -43.39
CA ALA A 107 -38.08 0.83 -44.05
C ALA A 107 -36.68 1.20 -44.61
N GLY A 108 -36.42 1.32 -45.90
CA GLY A 108 -37.04 2.22 -46.86
C GLY A 108 -35.93 3.12 -47.44
N THR A 109 -35.91 3.27 -48.78
CA THR A 109 -35.14 4.29 -49.55
C THR A 109 -33.65 3.93 -49.75
N ARG A 110 -33.03 3.98 -50.94
CA ARG A 110 -33.22 4.88 -52.09
C ARG A 110 -32.62 4.27 -53.37
N CYS A 111 -33.28 4.55 -54.50
CA CYS A 111 -32.77 4.44 -55.85
C CYS A 111 -31.52 5.31 -56.09
N VAL A 112 -30.53 4.81 -56.83
CA VAL A 112 -30.02 5.41 -58.08
C VAL A 112 -29.51 4.27 -58.96
#